data_AF-R7P7C3-F1
#
_entry.id   AF-R7P7C3-F1
#
_cell.length_a   1.000
_cell.length_b   1.000
_cell.length_c   1.000
_cell.angle_alpha   90.00
_cell.angle_beta   90.00
_cell.angle_gamma   90.00
#
_symmetry.space_group_name_H-M   'P 1'
#
loop_
_entity.id
_entity.type
_entity.pdbx_description
1 polymer ?
#
loop_
_entity_poly.entity_id
_entity_poly.type
_entity_poly.pdbx_seq_one_letter_code
_entity_poly.pdbx_strand_id
1 'polypeptide(L)'
;MTEEQRKEIVKRINKDKNKIAYRSILEQMLQEQEQKTEVKKYLSLQKKYQELLKEQQFFDNSEKKIIDLEFIWALEENADKKIACNHEIWLYNKSYYISIDQWGENYLPCENEYHKKFAYNSYICLECGKEIQVIDWKNFEQTHEVLKNQSKKSNRGVHHYRLFFYETLYSHTVEESKQILKAKFNLDIEKGYIRTRKNNNFR
;
A
#
# COMPACT_ATOMS: atom_id res chain seq x y z
N MET A 1 -46.40 16.52 49.59
CA MET A 1 -45.84 15.15 49.74
C MET A 1 -46.50 14.54 50.96
N THR A 2 -47.09 13.35 50.81
CA THR A 2 -47.72 12.63 51.92
C THR A 2 -46.71 11.75 52.67
N GLU A 3 -47.07 11.31 53.87
CA GLU A 3 -46.20 10.46 54.69
C GLU A 3 -45.97 9.07 54.04
N GLU A 4 -46.96 8.54 53.31
CA GLU A 4 -46.82 7.32 52.49
C GLU A 4 -45.78 7.52 51.38
N GLN A 5 -45.82 8.66 50.69
CA GLN A 5 -44.84 8.99 49.65
C GLN A 5 -43.42 9.08 50.22
N ARG A 6 -43.25 9.66 51.42
CA ARG A 6 -41.95 9.71 52.13
C ARG A 6 -41.43 8.31 52.43
N LYS A 7 -42.27 7.41 52.97
CA LYS A 7 -41.90 6.01 53.27
C LYS A 7 -41.50 5.24 52.01
N GLU A 8 -42.19 5.46 50.89
CA GLU A 8 -41.87 4.86 49.58
C GLU A 8 -40.51 5.31 49.05
N ILE A 9 -40.19 6.60 49.21
CA ILE A 9 -38.88 7.17 48.82
C ILE A 9 -37.76 6.58 49.69
N VAL A 10 -37.95 6.50 51.01
CA VAL A 10 -36.94 5.92 51.92
C VAL A 10 -36.68 4.43 51.63
N LYS A 11 -37.73 3.64 51.34
CA LYS A 11 -37.57 2.25 50.90
C LYS A 11 -36.72 2.13 49.64
N ARG A 12 -36.94 3.00 48.65
CA ARG A 12 -36.13 3.05 47.42
C ARG A 12 -34.67 3.42 47.70
N ILE A 13 -34.43 4.45 48.51
CA ILE A 13 -33.08 4.86 48.93
C ILE A 13 -32.35 3.70 49.60
N ASN A 14 -32.99 2.99 50.54
CA ASN A 14 -32.36 1.87 51.23
C ASN A 14 -32.09 0.69 50.29
N LYS A 15 -33.00 0.43 49.34
CA LYS A 15 -32.78 -0.58 48.29
C LYS A 15 -31.55 -0.22 47.45
N ASP A 16 -31.38 1.04 47.07
CA ASP A 16 -30.24 1.46 46.26
C ASP A 16 -28.93 1.49 47.05
N LYS A 17 -28.96 1.86 48.35
CA LYS A 17 -27.81 1.70 49.25
C LYS A 17 -27.36 0.24 49.33
N ASN A 18 -28.29 -0.70 49.46
CA ASN A 18 -27.97 -2.13 49.49
C ASN A 18 -27.37 -2.61 48.17
N LYS A 19 -27.87 -2.13 47.02
CA LYS A 19 -27.27 -2.45 45.71
C LYS A 19 -25.83 -1.93 45.59
N ILE A 20 -25.57 -0.71 46.05
CA ILE A 20 -24.22 -0.12 46.04
C ILE A 20 -23.26 -0.95 46.90
N ALA A 21 -23.69 -1.32 48.11
CA ALA A 21 -22.89 -2.17 48.99
C ALA A 21 -22.60 -3.53 48.35
N TYR A 22 -23.61 -4.17 47.75
CA TYR A 22 -23.45 -5.45 47.07
C TYR A 22 -22.53 -5.38 45.85
N ARG A 23 -22.62 -4.30 45.06
CA ARG A 23 -21.70 -4.04 43.93
C ARG A 23 -20.25 -3.98 44.39
N SER A 24 -19.95 -3.30 45.50
CA SER A 24 -18.60 -3.20 46.06
C SER A 24 -18.02 -4.58 46.43
N ILE A 25 -18.87 -5.45 47.02
CA ILE A 25 -18.48 -6.83 47.34
C ILE A 25 -18.16 -7.63 46.06
N LEU A 26 -19.00 -7.51 45.02
CA LEU A 26 -18.75 -8.16 43.74
C LEU A 26 -17.46 -7.66 43.08
N GLU A 27 -17.14 -6.37 43.18
CA GLU A 27 -15.89 -5.79 42.67
C GLU A 27 -14.67 -6.39 43.38
N GLN A 28 -14.71 -6.58 44.71
CA GLN A 28 -13.64 -7.27 45.44
C GLN A 28 -13.51 -8.73 45.03
N MET A 29 -14.62 -9.46 44.94
CA MET A 29 -14.61 -10.86 44.51
C MET A 29 -14.04 -11.02 43.10
N LEU A 30 -14.35 -10.10 42.18
CA LEU A 30 -13.77 -10.07 40.84
C LEU A 30 -12.27 -9.84 40.89
N GLN A 31 -11.78 -8.86 41.66
CA GLN A 31 -10.35 -8.61 41.82
C GLN A 31 -9.60 -9.85 42.36
N GLU A 32 -10.16 -10.55 43.34
CA GLU A 32 -9.54 -11.77 43.88
C GLU A 32 -9.45 -12.88 42.81
N GLN A 33 -10.49 -13.05 42.00
CA GLN A 33 -10.47 -14.01 40.89
C GLN A 33 -9.45 -13.62 39.83
N GLU A 34 -9.34 -12.33 39.48
CA GLU A 34 -8.35 -11.81 38.53
C GLU A 34 -6.90 -12.02 39.00
N GLN A 35 -6.66 -12.18 40.31
CA GLN A 35 -5.31 -12.49 40.81
C GLN A 35 -4.90 -13.93 40.58
N LYS A 36 -5.85 -14.86 40.38
CA LYS A 36 -5.56 -16.29 40.17
C LYS A 36 -4.81 -16.52 38.87
N THR A 37 -3.82 -17.42 38.93
CA THR A 37 -2.91 -17.71 37.81
C THR A 37 -3.65 -18.16 36.55
N GLU A 38 -4.68 -19.00 36.69
CA GLU A 38 -5.47 -19.49 35.56
C GLU A 38 -6.28 -18.37 34.89
N VAL A 39 -6.86 -17.47 35.69
CA VAL A 39 -7.66 -16.33 35.18
C VAL A 39 -6.75 -15.32 34.47
N LYS A 40 -5.58 -15.00 35.03
CA LYS A 40 -4.57 -14.17 34.35
C LYS A 40 -4.16 -14.76 33.01
N LYS A 41 -3.92 -16.08 32.97
CA LYS A 41 -3.57 -16.79 31.73
C LYS A 41 -4.70 -16.69 30.71
N TYR A 42 -5.94 -16.94 31.13
CA TYR A 42 -7.12 -16.78 30.29
C TYR A 42 -7.25 -15.37 29.72
N LEU A 43 -7.19 -14.34 30.57
CA LEU A 43 -7.29 -12.93 30.15
C LEU A 43 -6.15 -12.54 29.18
N SER A 44 -4.92 -13.03 29.42
CA SER A 44 -3.80 -12.78 28.50
C SER A 44 -4.02 -13.43 27.12
N LEU A 45 -4.55 -14.66 27.10
CA LEU A 45 -4.82 -15.39 25.86
C LEU A 45 -5.98 -14.73 25.11
N GLN A 46 -7.02 -14.33 25.83
CA GLN A 46 -8.16 -13.61 25.27
C GLN A 46 -7.70 -12.28 24.65
N LYS A 47 -6.85 -11.51 25.34
CA LYS A 47 -6.29 -10.27 24.81
C LYS A 47 -5.50 -10.51 23.53
N LYS A 48 -4.57 -11.48 23.55
CA LYS A 48 -3.76 -11.83 22.37
C LYS A 48 -4.62 -12.29 21.18
N TYR A 49 -5.65 -13.08 21.45
CA TYR A 49 -6.60 -13.53 20.43
C TYR A 49 -7.37 -12.35 19.81
N GLN A 50 -7.83 -11.40 20.63
CA GLN A 50 -8.52 -10.20 20.15
C GLN A 50 -7.60 -9.26 19.36
N GLU A 51 -6.33 -9.14 19.75
CA GLU A 51 -5.31 -8.41 18.98
C GLU A 51 -5.13 -9.05 17.59
N LEU A 52 -4.92 -10.36 17.53
CA LEU A 52 -4.81 -11.10 16.26
C LEU A 52 -6.07 -10.99 15.40
N LEU A 53 -7.27 -11.05 15.98
CA LEU A 53 -8.52 -10.84 15.23
C LEU A 53 -8.62 -9.43 14.64
N LYS A 54 -8.18 -8.40 15.37
CA LYS A 54 -8.16 -7.03 14.85
C LYS A 54 -7.16 -6.88 13.73
N GLU A 55 -5.95 -7.40 13.89
CA GLU A 55 -4.94 -7.45 12.82
C GLU A 55 -5.53 -8.14 11.59
N GLN A 56 -6.16 -9.30 11.77
CA GLN A 56 -6.77 -10.05 10.68
C GLN A 56 -7.98 -9.34 10.04
N GLN A 57 -8.71 -8.47 10.75
CA GLN A 57 -9.79 -7.66 10.15
C GLN A 57 -9.27 -6.59 9.18
N PHE A 58 -8.02 -6.14 9.30
CA PHE A 58 -7.39 -5.25 8.31
C PHE A 58 -6.94 -6.00 7.05
N PHE A 59 -6.79 -7.33 7.14
CA PHE A 59 -6.47 -8.19 6.02
C PHE A 59 -7.74 -8.91 5.54
N ASP A 60 -8.34 -8.42 4.46
CA ASP A 60 -9.07 -9.35 3.58
C ASP A 60 -8.07 -10.47 3.26
N ASN A 61 -8.30 -11.68 3.78
CA ASN A 61 -7.41 -12.85 3.81
C ASN A 61 -6.94 -13.37 2.42
N SER A 62 -6.93 -12.55 1.36
CA SER A 62 -6.20 -12.88 0.16
C SER A 62 -4.71 -12.73 0.41
N GLU A 63 -3.98 -13.84 0.36
CA GLU A 63 -2.51 -13.91 0.34
C GLU A 63 -1.89 -12.83 -0.56
N LYS A 64 -2.53 -12.56 -1.71
CA LYS A 64 -2.19 -11.47 -2.62
C LYS A 64 -2.14 -10.08 -1.95
N LYS A 65 -3.15 -9.69 -1.16
CA LYS A 65 -3.17 -8.38 -0.48
C LYS A 65 -2.08 -8.27 0.58
N ILE A 66 -1.75 -9.37 1.27
CA ILE A 66 -0.67 -9.41 2.26
C ILE A 66 0.66 -9.18 1.55
N ILE A 67 0.90 -9.91 0.45
CA ILE A 67 2.09 -9.73 -0.40
C ILE A 67 2.19 -8.29 -0.89
N ASP A 68 1.11 -7.74 -1.44
CA ASP A 68 1.08 -6.36 -1.96
C ASP A 68 1.44 -5.32 -0.87
N LEU A 69 0.89 -5.46 0.34
CA LEU A 69 1.14 -4.54 1.45
C LEU A 69 2.59 -4.60 1.94
N GLU A 70 3.13 -5.81 2.13
CA GLU A 70 4.52 -5.99 2.60
C GLU A 70 5.53 -5.38 1.61
N PHE A 71 5.31 -5.58 0.31
CA PHE A 71 6.18 -4.95 -0.70
C PHE A 71 6.01 -3.44 -0.78
N ILE A 72 4.80 -2.89 -0.60
CA ILE A 72 4.58 -1.44 -0.53
C ILE A 72 5.30 -0.84 0.70
N TRP A 73 5.15 -1.43 1.88
CA TRP A 73 5.80 -0.94 3.10
C TRP A 73 7.32 -1.02 3.00
N ALA A 74 7.86 -2.12 2.48
CA ALA A 74 9.30 -2.25 2.26
C ALA A 74 9.85 -1.17 1.31
N LEU A 75 9.05 -0.68 0.35
CA LEU A 75 9.44 0.43 -0.51
C LEU A 75 9.42 1.78 0.20
N GLU A 76 8.39 2.03 1.01
CA GLU A 76 8.25 3.26 1.79
C GLU A 76 9.39 3.40 2.81
N GLU A 77 9.71 2.34 3.56
CA GLU A 77 10.82 2.35 4.53
C GLU A 77 12.20 2.59 3.88
N ASN A 78 12.35 2.23 2.61
CA ASN A 78 13.61 2.40 1.88
C ASN A 78 13.69 3.74 1.12
N ALA A 79 12.59 4.50 1.00
CA ALA A 79 12.57 5.80 0.35
C ALA A 79 13.48 6.82 1.06
N ASP A 80 13.53 6.78 2.39
CA ASP A 80 14.32 7.72 3.19
C ASP A 80 15.84 7.45 3.17
N LYS A 81 16.25 6.24 2.77
CA LYS A 81 17.66 5.79 2.88
C LYS A 81 18.58 6.32 1.77
N LYS A 82 18.08 7.16 0.84
CA LYS A 82 18.83 7.73 -0.30
C LYS A 82 19.75 6.72 -1.01
N ILE A 83 19.27 5.50 -1.22
CA ILE A 83 20.06 4.44 -1.86
C ILE A 83 20.28 4.82 -3.33
N ALA A 84 21.53 4.79 -3.79
CA ALA A 84 21.84 4.96 -5.20
C ALA A 84 21.22 3.78 -5.99
N CYS A 85 20.37 4.09 -6.96
CA CYS A 85 19.74 3.07 -7.79
C CYS A 85 20.70 2.64 -8.90
N ASN A 86 21.12 1.38 -8.87
CA ASN A 86 21.95 0.73 -9.88
C ASN A 86 21.21 -0.42 -10.60
N HIS A 87 19.88 -0.51 -10.43
CA HIS A 87 19.05 -1.55 -11.04
C HIS A 87 18.88 -1.33 -12.55
N GLU A 88 18.69 -2.43 -13.26
CA GLU A 88 18.81 -2.51 -14.71
C GLU A 88 17.53 -2.11 -15.45
N ILE A 89 16.36 -2.47 -14.89
CA ILE A 89 15.07 -2.33 -15.57
C ILE A 89 14.32 -1.09 -15.09
N TRP A 90 13.91 -0.28 -16.06
CA TRP A 90 13.15 0.94 -15.85
C TRP A 90 11.79 0.86 -16.56
N LEU A 91 10.78 1.40 -15.91
CA LEU A 91 9.43 1.48 -16.44
C LEU A 91 9.17 2.92 -16.87
N TYR A 92 8.81 3.11 -18.14
CA TYR A 92 8.36 4.42 -18.61
C TYR A 92 7.05 4.81 -17.91
N ASN A 93 7.05 5.97 -17.27
CA ASN A 93 5.88 6.50 -16.59
C ASN A 93 5.07 7.41 -17.51
N LYS A 94 5.60 8.61 -17.80
CA LYS A 94 4.96 9.64 -18.64
C LYS A 94 5.99 10.59 -19.24
N SER A 95 5.62 11.25 -20.33
CA SER A 95 6.33 12.41 -20.86
C SER A 95 5.73 13.70 -20.30
N TYR A 96 6.56 14.73 -20.12
CA TYR A 96 6.15 16.03 -19.63
C TYR A 96 6.60 17.16 -20.56
N TYR A 97 5.84 18.25 -20.55
CA TYR A 97 6.27 19.54 -21.08
C TYR A 97 6.21 20.60 -19.99
N ILE A 98 7.04 21.63 -20.13
CA ILE A 98 7.06 22.78 -19.22
C ILE A 98 6.22 23.89 -19.84
N SER A 99 5.26 24.40 -19.07
CA SER A 99 4.47 25.58 -19.40
C SER A 99 4.77 26.67 -18.40
N ILE A 100 5.14 27.85 -18.87
CA ILE A 100 5.41 29.01 -18.01
C ILE A 100 4.19 29.92 -18.04
N ASP A 101 3.62 30.22 -16.87
CA ASP A 101 2.57 31.21 -16.71
C ASP A 101 2.95 32.25 -15.63
N GLN A 102 2.01 33.12 -15.26
CA GLN A 102 2.21 34.16 -14.26
C GLN A 102 2.52 33.63 -12.84
N TRP A 103 2.34 32.32 -12.60
CA TRP A 103 2.60 31.64 -11.33
C TRP A 103 3.88 30.79 -11.34
N GLY A 104 4.56 30.69 -12.49
CA GLY A 104 5.85 30.01 -12.63
C GLY A 104 5.83 28.83 -13.61
N GLU A 105 6.74 27.88 -13.38
CA GLU A 105 6.87 26.68 -14.20
C GLU A 105 5.87 25.60 -13.80
N ASN A 106 5.04 25.19 -14.76
CA ASN A 106 4.09 24.10 -14.63
C ASN A 106 4.57 22.89 -15.43
N TYR A 107 4.61 21.74 -14.77
CA TYR A 107 5.06 20.47 -15.33
C TYR A 107 3.86 19.62 -15.72
N LEU A 108 3.50 19.65 -17.00
CA LEU A 108 2.24 19.06 -17.49
C LEU A 108 2.50 17.77 -18.27
N PRO A 109 1.74 16.70 -18.03
CA PRO A 109 1.90 15.46 -18.78
C PRO A 109 1.51 15.66 -20.26
N CYS A 110 2.28 15.09 -21.17
CA CYS A 110 1.97 15.02 -22.60
C CYS A 110 1.91 13.56 -23.08
N GLU A 111 1.55 13.39 -24.36
CA GLU A 111 1.33 12.05 -24.93
C GLU A 111 2.61 11.22 -24.99
N ASN A 112 3.71 11.86 -25.38
CA ASN A 112 5.01 11.26 -25.61
C ASN A 112 6.05 12.37 -25.88
N GLU A 113 7.27 11.93 -26.15
CA GLU A 113 8.44 12.74 -26.43
C GLU A 113 8.40 13.53 -27.76
N TYR A 114 7.41 13.29 -28.64
CA TYR A 114 7.19 14.09 -29.86
C TYR A 114 6.28 15.30 -29.67
N HIS A 115 5.80 15.55 -28.45
CA HIS A 115 5.05 16.75 -28.16
C HIS A 115 5.93 17.99 -28.44
N LYS A 116 5.36 19.01 -29.11
CA LYS A 116 6.12 20.21 -29.54
C LYS A 116 6.88 20.93 -28.42
N LYS A 117 6.39 20.82 -27.18
CA LYS A 117 6.97 21.43 -25.98
C LYS A 117 7.66 20.43 -25.04
N PHE A 118 7.90 19.20 -25.51
CA PHE A 118 8.48 18.14 -24.68
C PHE A 118 9.72 18.62 -23.91
N ALA A 119 9.77 18.27 -22.62
CA ALA A 119 10.85 18.62 -21.71
C ALA A 119 11.62 17.38 -21.26
N TYR A 120 10.94 16.36 -20.73
CA TYR A 120 11.57 15.13 -20.24
C TYR A 120 10.59 13.95 -20.16
N ASN A 121 11.15 12.74 -20.10
CA ASN A 121 10.44 11.54 -19.69
C ASN A 121 10.68 11.23 -18.22
N SER A 122 9.64 10.78 -17.53
CA SER A 122 9.73 10.19 -16.20
C SER A 122 9.86 8.66 -16.34
N TYR A 123 10.81 8.08 -15.61
CA TYR A 123 11.01 6.65 -15.50
C TYR A 123 11.04 6.25 -14.03
N ILE A 124 10.49 5.07 -13.74
CA ILE A 124 10.46 4.50 -12.39
C ILE A 124 11.24 3.19 -12.42
N CYS A 125 12.19 3.04 -11.52
CA CYS A 125 12.93 1.79 -11.33
C CYS A 125 11.95 0.67 -10.94
N LEU A 126 12.07 -0.49 -11.59
CA LEU A 126 11.24 -1.65 -11.30
C LEU A 126 11.37 -2.09 -9.83
N GLU A 127 12.61 -2.21 -9.34
CA GLU A 127 12.94 -2.88 -8.07
C GLU A 127 12.81 -1.96 -6.85
N CYS A 128 13.33 -0.73 -6.91
CA CYS A 128 13.31 0.19 -5.77
C CYS A 128 12.31 1.35 -5.89
N GLY A 129 11.63 1.48 -7.03
CA GLY A 129 10.62 2.53 -7.22
C GLY A 129 11.17 3.95 -7.36
N LYS A 130 12.50 4.13 -7.40
CA LYS A 130 13.11 5.45 -7.64
C LYS A 130 12.58 6.04 -8.94
N GLU A 131 12.03 7.24 -8.86
CA GLU A 131 11.63 8.03 -10.03
C GLU A 131 12.76 8.95 -10.46
N ILE A 132 13.00 9.04 -11.77
CA ILE A 132 13.98 9.94 -12.38
C ILE A 132 13.35 10.70 -13.55
N GLN A 133 13.81 11.93 -13.75
CA GLN A 133 13.45 12.76 -14.90
C GLN A 133 14.63 12.78 -15.88
N VAL A 134 14.36 12.48 -17.15
CA VAL A 134 15.40 12.30 -18.17
C VAL A 134 15.05 13.13 -19.40
N ILE A 135 15.87 14.14 -19.67
CA ILE A 135 15.76 15.01 -20.85
C ILE A 135 16.23 14.25 -22.10
N ASP A 136 17.45 13.72 -22.07
CA ASP A 136 18.00 12.87 -23.14
C ASP A 136 17.55 11.42 -23.00
N TRP A 137 16.26 11.23 -23.24
CA TRP A 137 15.62 9.92 -23.12
C TRP A 137 16.15 8.90 -24.13
N LYS A 138 16.69 9.35 -25.27
CA LYS A 138 17.22 8.44 -26.31
C LYS A 138 18.47 7.75 -25.82
N ASN A 139 19.42 8.52 -25.28
CA ASN A 139 20.61 7.94 -24.68
C ASN A 139 20.25 7.03 -23.51
N PHE A 140 19.32 7.46 -22.66
CA PHE A 140 18.88 6.65 -21.53
C PHE A 140 18.25 5.31 -21.95
N GLU A 141 17.36 5.30 -22.95
CA GLU A 141 16.74 4.08 -23.50
C GLU A 141 17.73 3.22 -24.31
N GLN A 142 18.89 3.74 -24.69
CA GLN A 142 19.97 2.97 -25.31
C GLN A 142 20.88 2.29 -24.29
N THR A 143 21.06 2.90 -23.12
CA THR A 143 21.96 2.38 -22.07
C THR A 143 21.24 1.62 -20.96
N HIS A 144 19.91 1.70 -20.88
CA HIS A 144 19.09 1.01 -19.89
C HIS A 144 17.98 0.21 -20.54
N GLU A 145 17.59 -0.88 -19.89
CA GLU A 145 16.43 -1.65 -20.33
C GLU A 145 15.14 -0.96 -19.90
N VAL A 146 14.36 -0.50 -20.87
CA VAL A 146 13.13 0.27 -20.61
C VAL A 146 11.90 -0.47 -21.13
N LEU A 147 10.97 -0.80 -20.22
CA LEU A 147 9.64 -1.28 -20.58
C LEU A 147 8.72 -0.08 -20.83
N LYS A 148 8.44 0.21 -22.11
CA LYS A 148 7.77 1.44 -22.54
C LYS A 148 6.35 1.22 -23.04
N ASN A 149 5.35 1.50 -22.20
CA ASN A 149 3.95 1.52 -22.62
C ASN A 149 3.50 2.96 -22.95
N GLN A 150 3.22 3.24 -24.23
CA GLN A 150 2.68 4.53 -24.69
C GLN A 150 1.15 4.54 -24.82
N SER A 151 0.45 3.46 -24.43
CA SER A 151 -1.00 3.37 -24.55
C SER A 151 -1.71 4.23 -23.49
N LYS A 152 -2.39 5.28 -23.93
CA LYS A 152 -3.25 6.13 -23.09
C LYS A 152 -4.51 5.44 -22.54
N LYS A 153 -4.93 4.34 -23.18
CA LYS A 153 -6.18 3.64 -22.85
C LYS A 153 -5.96 2.43 -21.95
N SER A 154 -4.71 2.14 -21.58
CA SER A 154 -4.39 0.96 -20.80
C SER A 154 -4.45 1.27 -19.31
N ASN A 155 -5.10 0.39 -18.55
CA ASN A 155 -4.94 0.35 -17.09
C ASN A 155 -3.60 -0.27 -16.66
N ARG A 156 -2.72 -0.61 -17.62
CA ARG A 156 -1.42 -1.26 -17.39
C ARG A 156 -0.28 -0.26 -17.44
N GLY A 157 -0.28 0.65 -16.48
CA GLY A 157 0.82 1.59 -16.26
C GLY A 157 1.94 1.00 -15.40
N VAL A 158 2.86 1.87 -14.95
CA VAL A 158 3.98 1.49 -14.07
C VAL A 158 3.52 0.68 -12.86
N HIS A 159 2.47 1.14 -12.16
CA HIS A 159 1.95 0.46 -10.97
C HIS A 159 1.53 -0.99 -11.26
N HIS A 160 0.90 -1.26 -12.40
CA HIS A 160 0.46 -2.61 -12.77
C HIS A 160 1.66 -3.58 -12.88
N TYR A 161 2.71 -3.16 -13.59
CA TYR A 161 3.88 -3.99 -13.83
C TYR A 161 4.78 -4.12 -12.60
N ARG A 162 4.86 -3.08 -11.76
CA ARG A 162 5.56 -3.18 -10.47
C ARG A 162 4.87 -4.14 -9.52
N LEU A 163 3.56 -4.00 -9.32
CA LEU A 163 2.80 -4.92 -8.47
C LEU A 163 2.95 -6.36 -8.96
N PHE A 164 2.78 -6.59 -10.26
CA PHE A 164 2.99 -7.92 -10.84
C PHE A 164 4.41 -8.47 -10.58
N PHE A 165 5.45 -7.65 -10.69
CA PHE A 165 6.81 -8.06 -10.38
C PHE A 165 6.96 -8.47 -8.90
N TYR A 166 6.48 -7.65 -7.96
CA TYR A 166 6.52 -7.97 -6.53
C TYR A 166 5.70 -9.22 -6.18
N GLU A 167 4.54 -9.41 -6.80
CA GLU A 167 3.74 -10.63 -6.66
C GLU A 167 4.56 -11.88 -7.05
N THR A 168 5.37 -11.82 -8.11
CA THR A 168 6.19 -12.96 -8.53
C THR A 168 7.36 -13.25 -7.59
N LEU A 169 7.91 -12.24 -6.92
CA LEU A 169 9.03 -12.39 -5.98
C LEU A 169 8.68 -13.25 -4.76
N TYR A 170 7.39 -13.42 -4.47
CA TYR A 170 6.94 -14.33 -3.41
C TYR A 170 7.34 -15.79 -3.67
N SER A 171 7.46 -16.19 -4.92
CA SER A 171 7.66 -17.60 -5.33
C SER A 171 8.85 -17.83 -6.25
N HIS A 172 9.53 -16.77 -6.68
CA HIS A 172 10.61 -16.82 -7.67
C HIS A 172 11.78 -15.95 -7.23
N THR A 173 12.97 -16.23 -7.75
CA THR A 173 14.14 -15.36 -7.59
C THR A 173 13.95 -14.03 -8.33
N VAL A 174 14.74 -13.02 -7.99
CA VAL A 174 14.71 -11.71 -8.65
C VAL A 174 14.86 -11.83 -10.17
N GLU A 175 15.79 -12.67 -10.64
CA GLU A 175 16.03 -12.83 -12.08
C GLU A 175 14.87 -13.53 -12.79
N GLU A 176 14.32 -14.60 -12.20
CA GLU A 176 13.13 -15.27 -12.74
C GLU A 176 11.93 -14.32 -12.80
N SER A 177 11.70 -13.53 -11.75
CA SER A 177 10.66 -12.49 -11.70
C SER A 177 10.84 -11.44 -12.79
N LYS A 178 12.07 -11.00 -13.09
CA LYS A 178 12.36 -10.09 -14.21
C LYS A 178 11.97 -10.73 -15.54
N GLN A 179 12.31 -12.01 -15.77
CA GLN A 179 11.97 -12.72 -17.01
C GLN A 179 10.45 -12.92 -17.16
N ILE A 180 9.76 -13.29 -16.08
CA ILE A 180 8.29 -13.44 -16.05
C ILE A 180 7.61 -12.11 -16.36
N LEU A 181 8.08 -11.01 -15.77
CA LEU A 181 7.58 -9.67 -16.07
C LEU A 181 7.74 -9.31 -17.55
N LYS A 182 8.92 -9.54 -18.13
CA LYS A 182 9.19 -9.25 -19.55
C LYS A 182 8.29 -10.07 -20.46
N ALA A 183 8.13 -11.36 -20.18
CA ALA A 183 7.21 -12.22 -20.93
C ALA A 183 5.76 -11.71 -20.85
N LYS A 184 5.31 -11.30 -19.66
CA LYS A 184 3.99 -10.70 -19.45
C LYS A 184 3.81 -9.39 -20.21
N PHE A 185 4.83 -8.54 -20.22
CA PHE A 185 4.83 -7.28 -20.95
C PHE A 185 4.71 -7.52 -22.46
N ASN A 186 5.50 -8.45 -23.01
CA ASN A 186 5.44 -8.81 -24.44
C ASN A 186 4.08 -9.40 -24.83
N LEU A 187 3.53 -10.29 -24.00
CA LEU A 187 2.19 -10.84 -24.22
C LEU A 187 1.11 -9.74 -24.25
N ASP A 188 1.27 -8.69 -23.46
CA ASP A 188 0.34 -7.57 -23.44
C ASP A 188 0.43 -6.68 -24.68
N ILE A 189 1.62 -6.60 -25.30
CA ILE A 189 1.81 -5.98 -26.61
C ILE A 189 1.07 -6.80 -27.67
N GLU A 190 1.29 -8.12 -27.70
CA GLU A 190 0.66 -9.04 -28.65
C GLU A 190 -0.87 -9.01 -28.57
N LYS A 191 -1.40 -8.94 -27.34
CA LYS A 191 -2.86 -8.82 -27.09
C LYS A 191 -3.41 -7.41 -27.33
N GLY A 192 -2.55 -6.44 -27.65
CA GLY A 192 -2.95 -5.05 -27.90
C GLY A 192 -3.40 -4.27 -26.66
N TYR A 193 -3.15 -4.79 -25.45
CA TYR A 193 -3.47 -4.09 -24.20
C TYR A 193 -2.55 -2.90 -23.97
N ILE A 194 -1.32 -2.98 -24.47
CA ILE A 194 -0.34 -1.91 -24.41
C ILE A 194 0.21 -1.63 -25.81
N ARG A 195 0.83 -0.47 -25.98
CA ARG A 195 1.45 -0.06 -27.25
C ARG A 195 2.87 0.35 -26.99
N THR A 196 3.80 -0.36 -27.60
CA THR A 196 5.15 0.11 -27.82
C THR A 196 5.16 0.79 -29.19
N ARG A 197 5.90 1.89 -29.36
CA ARG A 197 6.25 2.31 -30.73
C ARG A 197 7.15 1.22 -31.28
N LYS A 198 6.74 0.56 -32.38
CA LYS A 198 7.68 -0.24 -33.17
C LYS A 198 8.85 0.68 -33.50
N ASN A 199 10.07 0.27 -33.17
CA ASN A 199 11.23 0.76 -33.87
C ASN A 199 11.01 0.38 -35.34
N ASN A 200 10.48 1.31 -36.13
CA ASN A 200 10.60 1.25 -37.57
C ASN A 200 12.07 1.47 -37.87
N ASN A 201 12.87 0.41 -37.77
CA ASN A 201 14.20 0.32 -38.36
C ASN A 201 14.47 -1.15 -38.68
N PHE A 202 14.84 -1.37 -39.95
CA PHE A 202 15.12 -2.63 -40.66
C PHE A 202 13.85 -3.43 -41.05
N ARG A 203 13.39 -3.47 -42.29
CA ARG A 203 14.02 -3.36 -43.62
C ARG A 203 13.07 -2.69 -44.61
#